data_AF-A0A0S8D0I7-F1
#
_entry.id   AF-A0A0S8D0I7-F1
#
_cell.length_a   1.000
_cell.length_b   1.000
_cell.length_c   1.000
_cell.angle_alpha   90.00
_cell.angle_beta   90.00
_cell.angle_gamma   90.00
#
_symmetry.space_group_name_H-M   'P 1'
#
loop_
_entity.id
_entity.type
_entity.pdbx_description
1 polymer ?
#
loop_
_entity_poly.entity_id
_entity_poly.type
_entity_poly.pdbx_seq_one_letter_code
_entity_poly.pdbx_strand_id
1 'polypeptide(L)' 'MAEHIVTQTVISAEEALRTEIILNQALIDILIVKGLISEDELINGIRKIKKERGLLAENRESFS' A
#
# COMPACT_ATOMS: atom_id res chain seq x y z
N MET A 1 -26.43 -26.52 18.22
CA MET A 1 -26.02 -25.15 17.87
C MET A 1 -24.50 -25.16 17.86
N ALA A 2 -23.87 -25.06 16.69
CA ALA A 2 -22.41 -25.05 16.61
C ALA A 2 -21.94 -23.61 16.85
N GLU A 3 -21.30 -23.38 17.99
CA GLU A 3 -20.61 -22.12 18.24
C GLU A 3 -19.45 -22.00 17.26
N HIS A 4 -19.53 -21.05 16.33
CA HIS A 4 -18.40 -20.65 15.51
C HIS A 4 -17.40 -19.94 16.41
N ILE A 5 -16.41 -20.69 16.91
CA ILE A 5 -15.23 -20.12 17.55
C ILE A 5 -14.48 -19.37 16.45
N VAL A 6 -14.66 -18.05 16.39
CA VAL A 6 -13.80 -17.17 15.61
C VAL A 6 -12.44 -17.19 16.29
N THR A 7 -11.58 -18.10 15.85
CA THR A 7 -10.17 -18.08 16.23
C THR A 7 -9.59 -16.78 15.68
N GLN A 8 -9.35 -15.81 16.57
CA GLN A 8 -8.57 -14.64 16.21
C GLN A 8 -7.15 -15.10 15.87
N THR A 9 -6.85 -15.16 14.57
CA THR A 9 -5.52 -15.50 14.08
C THR A 9 -4.57 -14.36 14.47
N VAL A 10 -3.71 -14.61 15.47
CA VAL A 10 -2.67 -13.65 15.86
C VAL A 10 -1.58 -13.72 14.81
N ILE A 11 -1.53 -12.71 13.94
CA ILE A 11 -0.50 -12.56 12.90
C ILE A 11 0.57 -11.58 13.38
N SER A 12 1.82 -11.80 12.95
CA SER A 12 2.91 -10.86 13.26
C SER A 12 2.70 -9.52 12.53
N ALA A 13 3.25 -8.43 13.06
CA ALA A 13 3.22 -7.14 12.39
C ALA A 13 3.88 -7.16 11.01
N GLU A 14 4.95 -7.95 10.84
CA GLU A 14 5.62 -8.15 9.55
C GLU A 14 4.70 -8.87 8.56
N GLU A 15 4.02 -9.93 8.99
CA GLU A 15 3.13 -10.71 8.15
C GLU A 15 1.88 -9.92 7.75
N ALA A 16 1.33 -9.13 8.68
CA ALA A 16 0.26 -8.18 8.39
C ALA A 16 0.71 -7.16 7.33
N LEU A 17 1.88 -6.54 7.53
CA LEU A 17 2.42 -5.56 6.59
C LEU A 17 2.66 -6.17 5.20
N ARG A 18 3.23 -7.38 5.14
CA ARG A 18 3.47 -8.09 3.87
C ARG A 18 2.15 -8.39 3.14
N THR A 19 1.14 -8.83 3.88
CA THR A 19 -0.19 -9.09 3.33
C THR A 19 -0.81 -7.82 2.75
N GLU A 20 -0.76 -6.72 3.49
CA GLU A 20 -1.24 -5.42 3.03
C GLU A 20 -0.50 -4.92 1.78
N ILE A 21 0.82 -5.10 1.69
CA ILE A 21 1.60 -4.72 0.50
C ILE A 21 1.13 -5.51 -0.73
N ILE A 22 0.96 -6.84 -0.59
CA ILE A 22 0.53 -7.71 -1.68
C ILE A 22 -0.89 -7.33 -2.15
N LEU A 23 -1.81 -7.14 -1.22
CA LEU A 23 -3.18 -6.76 -1.52
C LEU A 23 -3.27 -5.40 -2.22
N ASN A 24 -2.52 -4.42 -1.74
CA ASN A 24 -2.48 -3.09 -2.35
C ASN A 24 -1.89 -3.13 -3.77
N GLN A 25 -0.85 -3.93 -4.01
CA GLN A 25 -0.29 -4.10 -5.36
C GLN A 25 -1.31 -4.76 -6.30
N ALA A 26 -1.96 -5.84 -5.86
CA ALA A 26 -2.97 -6.52 -6.66
C ALA A 26 -4.16 -5.60 -7.00
N LEU A 27 -4.57 -4.75 -6.06
CA LEU A 27 -5.61 -3.75 -6.31
C LEU A 27 -5.17 -2.72 -7.35
N ILE A 28 -3.95 -2.18 -7.22
CA ILE A 28 -3.38 -1.23 -8.18
C ILE A 28 -3.35 -1.86 -9.59
N ASP A 29 -2.87 -3.09 -9.71
CA ASP A 29 -2.79 -3.80 -10.98
C ASP A 29 -4.18 -3.96 -11.62
N ILE A 30 -5.19 -4.31 -10.82
CA ILE A 30 -6.59 -4.41 -11.30
C ILE A 30 -7.09 -3.05 -11.81
N LEU A 31 -6.82 -1.96 -11.09
CA LEU A 31 -7.28 -0.63 -11.48
C LEU A 31 -6.63 -0.15 -12.78
N ILE A 32 -5.34 -0.45 -12.98
CA ILE A 32 -4.60 -0.13 -14.22
C ILE A 32 -5.13 -0.98 -15.38
N VAL A 33 -5.25 -2.30 -15.20
CA VAL A 33 -5.73 -3.20 -16.25
C VAL A 33 -7.16 -2.87 -16.68
N LYS A 34 -8.00 -2.41 -15.75
CA LYS A 34 -9.37 -1.96 -16.05
C LYS A 34 -9.42 -0.56 -16.67
N GLY A 35 -8.29 0.13 -16.82
CA GLY A 35 -8.22 1.49 -17.38
C GLY A 35 -8.88 2.54 -16.49
N LEU A 36 -9.04 2.27 -15.19
CA LEU A 36 -9.65 3.20 -14.24
C LEU A 36 -8.67 4.29 -13.80
N ILE A 37 -7.38 3.96 -13.76
CA ILE A 37 -6.27 4.89 -13.56
C ILE A 37 -5.11 4.49 -14.46
N SER A 38 -4.31 5.47 -14.86
CA SER A 38 -3.00 5.27 -15.47
C SER A 38 -1.88 5.21 -14.41
N GLU A 39 -0.73 4.70 -14.80
CA GLU A 39 0.48 4.72 -13.96
C GLU A 39 0.89 6.15 -13.57
N ASP A 40 0.76 7.11 -14.51
CA ASP A 40 1.07 8.51 -14.25
C ASP A 40 0.14 9.14 -13.22
N GLU A 41 -1.18 8.83 -13.29
CA GLU A 41 -2.15 9.29 -12.30
C GLU A 41 -1.86 8.71 -10.91
N LEU A 42 -1.47 7.44 -10.83
CA LEU A 42 -1.04 6.81 -9.59
C LEU A 42 0.19 7.52 -9.00
N ILE A 43 1.24 7.74 -9.79
CA ILE A 43 2.47 8.42 -9.35
C ILE A 43 2.17 9.85 -8.88
N ASN A 44 1.33 10.58 -9.61
CA ASN A 44 0.93 11.93 -9.25
C ASN A 44 0.12 11.96 -7.94
N GLY A 45 -0.79 10.99 -7.76
CA GLY A 45 -1.53 10.80 -6.52
C GLY A 45 -0.60 10.52 -5.32
N ILE A 46 0.35 9.60 -5.49
CA ILE A 46 1.36 9.30 -4.46
C ILE A 46 2.19 10.55 -4.12
N ARG A 47 2.63 11.30 -5.14
CA ARG A 47 3.42 12.53 -4.94
C ARG A 47 2.62 13.58 -4.17
N LYS A 48 1.34 13.74 -4.49
CA LYS A 48 0.43 14.66 -3.79
C LYS A 48 0.28 14.27 -2.32
N ILE A 49 0.02 13.00 -2.03
CA ILE A 49 -0.11 12.49 -0.64
C ILE A 49 1.19 12.68 0.14
N LYS A 50 2.35 12.38 -0.46
CA LYS A 50 3.67 12.58 0.17
C LYS A 50 3.90 14.06 0.49
N LYS A 51 3.53 14.96 -0.41
CA LYS A 51 3.62 16.42 -0.19
C LYS A 51 2.69 16.88 0.93
N GLU A 52 1.44 16.44 0.94
CA GLU A 52 0.45 16.78 1.98
C GLU A 52 0.87 16.29 3.37
N ARG A 53 1.54 15.14 3.43
CA ARG A 53 2.04 14.56 4.69
C ARG A 53 3.43 15.07 5.10
N GLY A 54 4.04 16.00 4.35
CA GLY A 54 5.39 16.51 4.65
C GLY A 54 6.51 15.46 4.49
N LEU A 55 6.25 14.34 3.82
CA LEU A 55 7.19 13.22 3.66
C LEU A 55 8.26 13.46 2.57
N LEU A 56 8.39 14.69 2.06
CA LEU A 56 9.37 15.08 1.05
C LEU A 56 10.66 15.68 1.64
N ALA A 57 10.95 15.44 2.92
CA ALA A 57 12.22 15.82 3.53
C ALA A 57 13.22 14.65 3.48
N GLU A 58 14.26 14.84 2.66
CA GLU A 58 15.61 14.24 2.75
C GLU A 58 15.79 12.72 2.50
N ASN A 59 16.09 12.35 1.25
CA ASN A 59 17.22 11.43 0.97
C ASN A 59 17.63 11.46 -0.51
N ARG A 60 18.19 12.59 -0.94
CA ARG A 60 19.03 12.66 -2.14
C ARG A 60 20.32 13.44 -1.87
N GLU A 61 20.88 13.34 -0.67
CA GLU A 61 22.26 13.78 -0.37
C GLU A 61 22.89 12.82 0.64
N SER A 62 23.57 11.78 0.14
CA SER A 62 24.73 11.10 0.76
C SER A 62 25.22 9.95 -0.14
N PHE A 63 25.35 10.21 -1.43
CA PHE A 63 26.30 9.50 -2.30
C PHE A 63 27.11 10.58 -3.03
N SER A 64 28.02 11.22 -2.30
CA SER A 64 29.21 11.90 -2.84
C SER A 64 30.30 11.89 -1.79
#